data_AF-A0A0C1J5F0-F1
#
_entry.id   AF-A0A0C1J5F0-F1
#
_cell.length_a   1.000
_cell.length_b   1.000
_cell.length_c   1.000
_cell.angle_alpha   90.00
_cell.angle_beta   90.00
_cell.angle_gamma   90.00
#
_symmetry.space_group_name_H-M   'P 1'
#
loop_
_entity.id
_entity.type
_entity.pdbx_description
1 polymer ?
#
loop_
_entity_poly.entity_id
_entity_poly.type
_entity_poly.pdbx_seq_one_letter_code
_entity_poly.pdbx_strand_id
1 'polypeptide(L)'
;MTSLKRTPLHALHVELGGKLVDFAGWEMPVQYPLGIMGEHKQCREKAAVFDVSHMGQVILRGENVGEKLEALCPQAYATLKEGKARYGFFT
;
A
#
# COMPACT_ATOMS: atom_id res chain seq x y z
N MET A 1 -17.76 1.89 18.89
CA MET A 1 -16.42 1.67 18.31
C MET A 1 -16.63 0.93 16.99
N THR A 2 -16.21 1.51 15.88
CA THR A 2 -16.29 0.85 14.57
C THR A 2 -15.32 -0.33 14.53
N SER A 3 -15.76 -1.48 14.00
CA SER A 3 -14.89 -2.65 13.79
C SER A 3 -13.78 -2.31 12.80
N LEU A 4 -12.57 -2.84 13.02
CA LEU A 4 -11.45 -2.68 12.10
C LEU A 4 -11.79 -3.29 10.73
N LYS A 5 -11.28 -2.66 9.67
CA LYS A 5 -11.39 -3.18 8.30
C LYS A 5 -10.41 -4.35 8.11
N ARG A 6 -10.68 -5.21 7.14
CA ARG A 6 -9.87 -6.41 6.84
C ARG A 6 -9.55 -6.48 5.36
N THR A 7 -8.31 -6.81 5.01
CA THR A 7 -7.91 -7.02 3.62
C THR A 7 -8.48 -8.34 3.08
N PRO A 8 -8.51 -8.54 1.75
CA PRO A 8 -8.91 -9.81 1.16
C PRO A 8 -8.07 -11.01 1.63
N LEU A 9 -6.82 -10.77 2.09
CA LEU A 9 -5.90 -11.81 2.57
C LEU A 9 -5.93 -12.01 4.09
N HIS A 10 -6.88 -11.40 4.80
CA HIS A 10 -6.98 -11.49 6.27
C HIS A 10 -6.94 -12.93 6.80
N ALA A 11 -7.72 -13.84 6.22
CA ALA A 11 -7.74 -15.24 6.63
C ALA A 11 -6.36 -15.91 6.49
N LEU A 12 -5.62 -15.60 5.42
CA LEU A 12 -4.28 -16.11 5.19
C LEU A 12 -3.29 -15.54 6.22
N HIS A 13 -3.44 -14.28 6.62
CA HIS A 13 -2.63 -13.71 7.70
C HIS A 13 -2.82 -14.44 9.02
N VAL A 14 -4.07 -14.79 9.36
CA VAL A 14 -4.39 -15.58 10.56
C VAL A 14 -3.79 -16.98 10.47
N GLU A 15 -3.97 -17.65 9.33
CA GLU A 15 -3.43 -19.00 9.07
C GLU A 15 -1.90 -19.06 9.23
N LEU A 16 -1.19 -18.05 8.72
CA LEU A 16 0.27 -17.96 8.78
C LEU A 16 0.81 -17.48 10.14
N GLY A 17 -0.06 -17.27 11.14
CA GLY A 17 0.34 -16.82 12.47
C GLY A 17 0.77 -15.35 12.53
N GLY A 18 0.21 -14.52 11.64
CA GLY A 18 0.44 -13.08 11.63
C GLY A 18 -0.06 -12.42 12.91
N LYS A 19 0.78 -11.61 13.55
CA LYS A 19 0.39 -10.78 14.69
C LYS A 19 -0.36 -9.55 14.18
N LEU A 20 -1.68 -9.62 14.19
CA LEU A 20 -2.55 -8.55 13.68
C LEU A 20 -2.67 -7.39 14.68
N VAL A 21 -2.62 -6.16 14.18
CA VAL A 21 -2.76 -4.91 14.96
C VAL A 21 -3.66 -3.92 14.23
N ASP A 22 -4.17 -2.92 14.96
CA ASP A 22 -4.82 -1.76 14.34
C ASP A 22 -3.76 -0.88 13.66
N PHE A 23 -3.83 -0.84 12.33
CA PHE A 23 -3.01 0.03 11.50
C PHE A 23 -3.90 0.82 10.55
N ALA A 24 -4.00 2.13 10.76
CA ALA A 24 -4.85 3.03 9.97
C ALA A 24 -6.32 2.58 9.87
N GLY A 25 -6.86 1.95 10.91
CA GLY A 25 -8.23 1.42 10.94
C GLY A 25 -8.40 0.06 10.25
N TRP A 26 -7.30 -0.64 9.94
CA TRP A 26 -7.27 -1.99 9.38
C TRP A 26 -6.61 -2.97 10.35
N GLU A 27 -7.08 -4.21 10.32
CA GLU A 27 -6.49 -5.34 11.04
C GLU A 27 -5.34 -5.93 10.18
N MET A 28 -4.10 -5.46 10.40
CA MET A 28 -2.93 -5.74 9.56
C MET A 28 -1.84 -6.52 10.30
N PRO A 29 -1.11 -7.45 9.65
CA PRO A 29 -0.01 -8.18 10.27
C PRO A 29 1.23 -7.29 10.46
N VAL A 30 1.68 -7.13 11.71
CA VAL A 30 2.94 -6.42 12.02
C VAL A 30 4.19 -7.30 11.85
N GLN A 31 4.03 -8.61 12.07
CA GLN A 31 5.06 -9.64 11.89
C GLN A 31 4.41 -11.04 11.87
N TYR A 32 5.16 -12.03 11.41
CA TYR A 32 4.88 -13.47 11.39
C TYR A 32 5.84 -14.21 12.35
N PRO A 33 5.77 -15.54 12.49
CA PRO A 33 6.58 -16.29 13.46
C PRO A 33 8.11 -16.10 13.33
N LEU A 34 8.61 -15.73 12.15
CA LEU A 34 10.03 -15.43 11.93
C LEU A 34 10.48 -14.15 12.65
N GLY A 35 9.55 -13.24 12.97
CA GLY A 35 9.78 -11.98 13.63
C GLY A 35 10.34 -10.88 12.71
N ILE A 36 10.19 -9.62 13.14
CA ILE A 36 10.55 -8.42 12.35
C ILE A 36 11.97 -8.49 11.78
N MET A 37 12.96 -8.85 12.60
CA MET A 37 14.36 -8.88 12.17
C MET A 37 14.62 -9.96 11.12
N GLY A 38 14.00 -11.14 11.28
CA GLY A 38 14.13 -12.22 10.31
C GLY A 38 13.42 -11.91 9.00
N GLU A 39 12.23 -11.32 9.04
CA GLU A 39 11.51 -10.84 7.85
C GLU A 39 12.26 -9.74 7.10
N HIS A 40 12.85 -8.78 7.84
CA HIS A 40 13.69 -7.75 7.25
C HIS A 40 14.88 -8.35 6.50
N LYS A 41 15.60 -9.27 7.15
CA LYS A 41 16.73 -9.98 6.54
C LYS A 41 16.30 -10.76 5.31
N GLN A 42 15.19 -11.49 5.38
CA GLN A 42 14.61 -12.22 4.26
C GLN A 42 14.28 -11.30 3.07
N CYS A 43 13.74 -10.11 3.31
CA CYS A 43 13.47 -9.12 2.27
C CYS A 43 14.75 -8.58 1.61
N ARG A 44 15.85 -8.46 2.37
CA ARG A 44 17.13 -7.92 1.86
C ARG A 44 17.97 -8.96 1.14
N GLU A 45 17.98 -10.18 1.65
CA GLU A 45 18.89 -11.23 1.17
C GLU A 45 18.20 -12.20 0.19
N LYS A 46 16.87 -12.22 0.16
CA LYS A 46 16.08 -13.13 -0.68
C LYS A 46 14.87 -12.38 -1.28
N ALA A 47 13.66 -12.87 -1.02
CA ALA A 47 12.41 -12.27 -1.44
C ALA A 47 11.42 -12.29 -0.28
N ALA A 48 10.58 -11.27 -0.22
CA ALA A 48 9.49 -11.13 0.74
C ALA A 48 8.23 -10.65 0.01
N VAL A 49 7.07 -11.05 0.54
CA VAL A 49 5.75 -10.67 0.02
C VAL A 49 5.06 -9.83 1.09
N PHE A 50 4.48 -8.71 0.68
CA PHE A 50 3.77 -7.78 1.54
C PHE A 50 2.33 -7.63 1.07
N ASP A 51 1.35 -7.77 1.95
CA ASP A 51 -0.02 -7.35 1.66
C ASP A 51 -0.16 -5.84 1.91
N VAL A 52 -0.24 -5.08 0.81
CA VAL A 52 -0.45 -3.63 0.82
C VAL A 52 -1.87 -3.26 0.35
N SER A 53 -2.81 -4.21 0.37
CA SER A 53 -4.19 -4.01 -0.13
C SER A 53 -5.01 -3.01 0.67
N HIS A 54 -4.55 -2.60 1.86
CA HIS A 54 -5.15 -1.53 2.64
C HIS A 54 -4.90 -0.13 2.04
N MET A 55 -3.95 0.00 1.09
CA MET A 55 -3.66 1.25 0.40
C MET A 55 -4.80 1.64 -0.54
N GLY A 56 -5.20 2.91 -0.48
CA GLY A 56 -6.22 3.45 -1.38
C GLY A 56 -5.76 3.46 -2.84
N GLN A 57 -6.64 3.05 -3.75
CA GLN A 57 -6.42 3.15 -5.20
C GLN A 57 -7.54 4.00 -5.81
N VAL A 58 -7.16 4.97 -6.64
CA VAL A 58 -8.10 5.85 -7.34
C VAL A 58 -7.72 5.90 -8.81
N ILE A 59 -8.70 5.66 -9.68
CA ILE A 59 -8.52 5.75 -11.13
C ILE A 59 -9.22 7.02 -11.61
N LEU A 60 -8.43 7.97 -12.11
CA LEU A 60 -8.93 9.20 -12.71
C LEU A 60 -9.12 9.00 -14.21
N ARG A 61 -10.29 9.40 -14.74
CA ARG A 61 -10.63 9.31 -16.17
C ARG A 61 -11.22 10.63 -16.63
N GLY A 62 -10.93 11.02 -17.86
CA GLY A 62 -11.45 12.24 -18.49
C GLY A 62 -10.38 12.98 -19.30
N GLU A 63 -10.74 14.15 -19.78
CA GLU A 63 -9.83 15.03 -20.53
C GLU A 63 -8.88 15.77 -19.58
N ASN A 64 -7.62 15.91 -20.01
CA ASN A 64 -6.56 16.67 -19.34
C ASN A 64 -6.34 16.28 -17.87
N VAL A 65 -6.46 14.99 -17.54
CA VAL A 65 -6.30 14.48 -16.16
C VAL A 65 -4.94 14.86 -15.57
N GLY A 66 -3.86 14.79 -16.36
CA GLY A 66 -2.52 15.15 -15.90
C GLY A 66 -2.41 16.60 -15.45
N GLU A 67 -2.88 17.54 -16.27
CA GLU A 67 -2.89 18.99 -15.97
C GLU A 67 -3.79 19.31 -14.77
N LYS A 68 -4.95 18.67 -14.66
CA LYS A 68 -5.84 18.85 -13.50
C LYS A 68 -5.22 18.32 -12.21
N LEU A 69 -4.49 17.20 -12.29
CA LEU A 69 -3.79 16.64 -11.14
C LEU A 69 -2.59 17.51 -10.71
N GLU A 70 -1.93 18.18 -11.66
CA GLU A 70 -0.88 19.17 -11.40
C GLU A 70 -1.35 20.36 -10.53
N ALA A 71 -2.65 20.69 -10.54
CA ALA A 71 -3.21 21.73 -9.67
C ALA A 71 -3.33 21.28 -8.20
N LEU A 72 -3.30 19.98 -7.92
CA LEU A 72 -3.41 19.39 -6.57
C LEU A 72 -2.08 18.84 -6.04
N CYS A 73 -1.16 18.53 -6.96
CA CYS A 73 0.09 17.86 -6.68
C CYS A 73 1.22 18.54 -7.47
N PRO A 74 2.32 18.97 -6.82
CA PRO A 74 3.39 19.71 -7.47
C PRO A 74 4.33 18.76 -8.25
N GLN A 75 3.81 18.11 -9.29
CA GLN A 75 4.50 17.12 -10.13
C GLN A 75 3.94 17.15 -11.55
N ALA A 76 4.79 17.16 -12.57
CA ALA A 76 4.36 17.30 -13.98
C ALA A 76 3.73 16.03 -14.63
N TYR A 77 2.53 15.63 -14.24
CA TYR A 77 1.84 14.44 -14.75
C TYR A 77 1.43 14.50 -16.23
N ALA A 78 1.19 15.68 -16.79
CA ALA A 78 0.80 15.85 -18.20
C ALA A 78 1.86 15.29 -19.18
N THR A 79 3.12 15.21 -18.73
CA THR A 79 4.26 14.69 -19.51
C THR A 79 4.65 13.25 -19.14
N LEU A 80 3.94 12.62 -18.20
CA LEU A 80 4.25 11.27 -17.76
C LEU A 80 3.81 10.25 -18.83
N LYS A 81 4.78 9.53 -19.40
CA LYS A 81 4.52 8.51 -20.41
C LYS A 81 3.80 7.30 -19.83
N GLU A 82 3.04 6.59 -20.65
CA GLU A 82 2.36 5.35 -20.28
C GLU A 82 3.33 4.31 -19.68
N GLY A 83 2.86 3.58 -18.67
CA GLY A 83 3.67 2.59 -17.93
C GLY A 83 4.74 3.19 -17.01
N LYS A 84 4.78 4.53 -16.86
CA LYS A 84 5.64 5.21 -15.88
C LYS A 84 4.84 5.62 -14.66
N ALA A 85 5.51 5.62 -13.52
CA ALA A 85 4.97 6.09 -12.24
C ALA A 85 5.78 7.29 -11.76
N ARG A 86 5.15 8.15 -10.96
CA ARG A 86 5.81 9.27 -10.30
C ARG A 86 5.29 9.40 -8.88
N TYR A 87 6.20 9.56 -7.93
CA TYR A 87 5.87 9.86 -6.55
C TYR A 87 5.56 11.34 -6.40
N GLY A 88 4.55 11.66 -5.59
CA GLY A 88 4.11 13.02 -5.32
C GLY A 88 3.44 13.11 -3.96
N PHE A 89 2.99 14.31 -3.63
CA PHE A 89 2.22 14.61 -2.43
C PHE A 89 1.14 15.63 -2.78
N PHE A 90 0.04 15.62 -2.05
CA PHE A 90 -0.99 16.65 -2.17
C PHE A 90 -0.58 17.88 -1.36
N THR A 91 -0.80 19.07 -1.91
CA THR A 91 -0.62 20.37 -1.21
C THR A 91 -1.96 20.97 -0.85
#